data_AF-A0A4D6LNL5-F1
#
_entry.id   AF-A0A4D6LNL5-F1
#
_cell.length_a   1.000
_cell.length_b   1.000
_cell.length_c   1.000
_cell.angle_alpha   90.00
_cell.angle_beta   90.00
_cell.angle_gamma   90.00
#
_symmetry.space_group_name_H-M   'P 1'
#
loop_
_entity.id
_entity.type
_entity.pdbx_description
1 polymer ?
#
loop_
_entity_poly.entity_id
_entity_poly.type
_entity_poly.pdbx_seq_one_letter_code
_entity_poly.pdbx_strand_id
1 'polypeptide(L)'
;MSSTDQVGWGGRTRTPPGTHSPEMGYGHFPHDNILSHACYFKETWIQDNERKSHGAKPYETFSFTDNPSCYDVRYYGDDGYPEGYLLMFGGPGGNCSN
;
A
#
# COMPACT_ATOMS: atom_id res chain seq x y z
N MET A 1 -25.06 -12.34 -6.88
CA MET A 1 -24.10 -11.50 -6.15
C MET A 1 -22.74 -11.80 -6.75
N SER A 2 -22.04 -10.82 -7.30
CA SER A 2 -20.65 -11.04 -7.74
C SER A 2 -19.80 -11.29 -6.50
N SER A 3 -19.15 -12.45 -6.41
CA SER A 3 -18.11 -12.66 -5.40
C SER A 3 -16.91 -11.78 -5.79
N THR A 4 -16.41 -11.03 -4.82
CA THR A 4 -15.14 -10.33 -4.95
C THR A 4 -14.11 -11.18 -4.21
N ASP A 5 -13.12 -11.70 -4.92
CA ASP A 5 -12.14 -12.60 -4.33
C ASP A 5 -10.93 -11.84 -3.75
N GLN A 6 -10.79 -10.55 -4.10
CA GLN A 6 -9.67 -9.70 -3.68
C GLN A 6 -10.10 -8.25 -3.48
N VAL A 7 -9.55 -7.64 -2.43
CA VAL A 7 -9.59 -6.19 -2.19
C VAL A 7 -8.15 -5.70 -2.08
N GLY A 8 -7.89 -4.45 -2.44
CA GLY A 8 -6.54 -3.89 -2.44
C GLY A 8 -6.52 -2.47 -1.89
N TRP A 9 -5.44 -2.17 -1.17
CA TRP A 9 -5.07 -0.81 -0.77
C TRP A 9 -3.71 -0.48 -1.33
N GLY A 10 -3.48 0.80 -1.60
CA GLY A 10 -2.20 1.28 -2.09
C GLY A 10 -2.33 2.64 -2.74
N GLY A 11 -1.36 2.95 -3.59
CA GLY A 11 -1.33 4.18 -4.37
C GLY A 11 -1.16 3.89 -5.85
N ARG A 12 -1.56 4.84 -6.69
CA ARG A 12 -1.34 4.81 -8.13
C ARG A 12 -0.99 6.20 -8.61
N THR A 13 0.06 6.29 -9.41
CA THR A 13 0.40 7.49 -10.17
C THR A 13 0.13 7.23 -11.65
N ARG A 14 -0.01 8.30 -12.42
CA ARG A 14 -0.12 8.23 -13.87
C ARG A 14 0.49 9.49 -14.46
N THR A 15 1.32 9.32 -15.48
CA THR A 15 1.88 10.44 -16.24
C THR A 15 1.79 10.22 -17.73
N PRO A 16 1.87 11.30 -18.52
CA PRO A 16 2.08 11.18 -19.95
C PRO A 16 3.36 10.37 -20.27
N PRO A 17 3.40 9.67 -21.41
CA PRO A 17 4.61 9.02 -21.88
C PRO A 17 5.75 10.04 -22.05
N GLY A 18 6.97 9.64 -21.68
CA GLY A 18 8.17 10.48 -21.80
C GLY A 18 8.32 11.58 -20.74
N THR A 19 7.43 11.65 -19.74
CA THR A 19 7.62 12.54 -18.58
C THR A 19 8.01 11.74 -17.34
N HIS A 20 8.70 12.39 -16.40
CA HIS A 20 8.95 11.81 -15.09
C HIS A 20 7.64 11.54 -14.34
N SER A 21 7.56 10.39 -13.69
CA SER A 21 6.43 10.06 -12.80
C SER A 21 6.53 10.90 -11.52
N PRO A 22 5.41 11.36 -10.94
CA PRO A 22 5.43 12.17 -9.73
C PRO A 22 5.84 11.32 -8.52
N GLU A 23 6.25 12.00 -7.48
CA GLU A 23 6.32 11.41 -6.14
C GLU A 23 4.96 10.87 -5.68
N MET A 24 4.98 9.73 -4.99
CA MET A 24 3.79 9.11 -4.41
C MET A 24 3.84 9.21 -2.89
N GLY A 25 2.78 9.77 -2.30
CA GLY A 25 2.71 9.95 -0.85
C GLY A 25 3.72 11.00 -0.38
N TYR A 26 4.65 10.58 0.48
CA TYR A 26 5.70 11.44 1.02
C TYR A 26 6.96 11.52 0.14
N GLY A 27 6.96 10.86 -1.04
CA GLY A 27 8.13 10.85 -1.94
C GLY A 27 9.27 9.93 -1.48
N HIS A 28 9.05 9.15 -0.42
CA HIS A 28 10.01 8.21 0.14
C HIS A 28 9.46 6.78 0.06
N PHE A 29 10.35 5.80 -0.12
CA PHE A 29 9.97 4.40 -0.03
C PHE A 29 9.66 4.01 1.43
N PRO A 30 8.66 3.14 1.66
CA PRO A 30 8.42 2.54 2.96
C PRO A 30 9.55 1.57 3.33
N HIS A 31 10.57 2.03 4.06
CA HIS A 31 11.68 1.17 4.47
C HIS A 31 11.42 0.46 5.81
N ASP A 32 10.64 1.08 6.68
CA ASP A 32 10.31 0.67 8.04
C ASP A 32 8.82 0.96 8.33
N ASN A 33 8.35 0.59 9.52
CA ASN A 33 6.99 0.86 10.01
C ASN A 33 6.85 2.25 10.67
N ILE A 34 7.79 3.17 10.45
CA ILE A 34 7.73 4.51 11.06
C ILE A 34 6.82 5.40 10.21
N LEU A 35 5.65 5.75 10.75
CA LEU A 35 4.57 6.47 10.04
C LEU A 35 5.00 7.80 9.38
N SER A 36 6.07 8.44 9.87
CA SER A 36 6.60 9.68 9.29
C SER A 36 7.46 9.48 8.04
N HIS A 37 7.83 8.25 7.68
CA HIS A 37 8.76 7.97 6.59
C HIS A 37 8.09 7.70 5.24
N ALA A 38 6.79 7.37 5.21
CA ALA A 38 6.05 7.14 3.98
C ALA A 38 4.54 7.40 4.18
N CYS A 39 3.76 7.33 3.10
CA CYS A 39 2.31 7.35 3.24
C CYS A 39 1.82 6.00 3.79
N TYR A 40 0.74 6.02 4.56
CA TYR A 40 0.27 4.83 5.26
C TYR A 40 -1.25 4.74 5.32
N PHE A 41 -1.73 3.51 5.44
CA PHE A 41 -3.04 3.17 5.95
C PHE A 41 -2.85 2.42 7.27
N LYS A 42 -3.56 2.85 8.31
CA LYS A 42 -3.52 2.23 9.63
C LYS A 42 -4.93 1.78 10.02
N GLU A 43 -5.03 0.85 10.97
CA GLU A 43 -6.33 0.29 11.38
C GLU A 43 -7.12 -0.23 10.16
N THR A 44 -6.47 -1.01 9.29
CA THR A 44 -7.12 -1.55 8.08
C THR A 44 -7.92 -2.83 8.39
N TRP A 45 -9.24 -2.75 8.18
CA TRP A 45 -10.18 -3.85 8.43
C TRP A 45 -10.87 -4.30 7.13
N ILE A 46 -11.04 -5.61 6.98
CA ILE A 46 -11.84 -6.27 5.93
C ILE A 46 -13.13 -6.77 6.58
N GLN A 47 -14.25 -6.61 5.89
CA GLN A 47 -15.51 -7.23 6.28
C GLN A 47 -15.81 -8.40 5.34
N ASP A 48 -15.99 -9.59 5.92
CA ASP A 48 -16.34 -10.80 5.15
C ASP A 48 -17.84 -10.89 4.80
N ASN A 49 -18.21 -11.99 4.12
CA ASN A 49 -19.59 -12.27 3.73
C ASN A 49 -20.54 -12.51 4.93
N GLU A 50 -20.01 -12.89 6.10
CA GLU A 50 -20.74 -13.03 7.35
C GLU A 50 -20.91 -11.70 8.09
N ARG A 51 -20.43 -10.59 7.49
CA ARG A 51 -20.39 -9.23 8.06
C ARG A 51 -19.51 -9.12 9.31
N LYS A 52 -18.49 -9.96 9.40
CA LYS A 52 -17.51 -9.92 10.47
C LYS A 52 -16.27 -9.15 9.99
N SER A 53 -15.90 -8.12 10.75
CA SER A 53 -14.69 -7.35 10.49
C SER A 53 -13.47 -8.02 11.11
N HIS A 54 -12.41 -8.16 10.34
CA HIS A 54 -11.10 -8.63 10.80
C HIS A 54 -10.00 -7.91 10.02
N GLY A 55 -8.82 -7.74 10.62
CA GLY A 55 -7.68 -7.23 9.87
C GLY A 55 -7.13 -8.29 8.93
N ALA A 56 -6.53 -7.85 7.83
CA ALA A 56 -5.93 -8.76 6.86
C ALA A 56 -4.71 -9.43 7.49
N LYS A 57 -4.66 -10.76 7.57
CA LYS A 57 -3.46 -11.40 8.11
C LYS A 57 -2.36 -11.41 7.05
N PRO A 58 -1.07 -11.41 7.43
CA PRO A 58 0.01 -11.40 6.45
C PRO A 58 -0.07 -12.51 5.38
N TYR A 59 -0.59 -13.69 5.74
CA TYR A 59 -0.78 -14.81 4.81
C TYR A 59 -2.03 -14.70 3.92
N GLU A 60 -2.92 -13.76 4.20
CA GLU A 60 -4.13 -13.43 3.41
C GLU A 60 -3.85 -12.26 2.45
N THR A 61 -2.66 -11.67 2.53
CA THR A 61 -2.25 -10.49 1.75
C THR A 61 -1.09 -10.82 0.81
N PHE A 62 -1.00 -10.07 -0.28
CA PHE A 62 0.20 -10.03 -1.11
C PHE A 62 0.47 -8.58 -1.53
N SER A 63 1.73 -8.19 -1.58
CA SER A 63 2.16 -6.90 -2.12
C SER A 63 2.35 -6.99 -3.63
N PHE A 64 1.99 -5.93 -4.34
CA PHE A 64 2.23 -5.79 -5.77
C PHE A 64 2.76 -4.39 -6.09
N THR A 65 3.81 -4.32 -6.90
CA THR A 65 4.37 -3.07 -7.41
C THR A 65 4.75 -3.28 -8.87
N ASP A 66 4.25 -2.41 -9.73
CA ASP A 66 4.52 -2.43 -11.17
C ASP A 66 5.94 -1.97 -11.50
N ASN A 67 6.46 -0.97 -10.77
CA ASN A 67 7.85 -0.54 -10.87
C ASN A 67 8.53 -0.36 -9.50
N PRO A 68 9.25 -1.38 -9.00
CA PRO A 68 9.91 -1.34 -7.68
C PRO A 68 11.08 -0.36 -7.60
N SER A 69 11.58 0.13 -8.75
CA SER A 69 12.62 1.16 -8.76
C SER A 69 12.09 2.57 -8.47
N CYS A 70 10.76 2.76 -8.53
CA CYS A 70 10.12 4.05 -8.36
C CYS A 70 9.15 4.13 -7.18
N TYR A 71 8.45 3.03 -6.92
CA TYR A 71 7.46 2.93 -5.85
C TYR A 71 7.66 1.61 -5.09
N ASP A 72 7.15 1.51 -3.88
CA ASP A 72 7.10 0.26 -3.11
C ASP A 72 5.85 0.29 -2.21
N VAL A 73 5.38 -0.89 -1.82
CA VAL A 73 4.27 -1.10 -0.89
C VAL A 73 4.60 -2.24 0.05
N ARG A 74 4.48 -1.97 1.35
CA ARG A 74 4.77 -2.92 2.41
C ARG A 74 3.60 -3.07 3.35
N TYR A 75 3.30 -4.32 3.65
CA TYR A 75 2.33 -4.68 4.65
C TYR A 75 3.04 -5.22 5.89
N TYR A 76 2.82 -4.58 7.03
CA TYR A 76 3.46 -4.93 8.30
C TYR A 76 2.58 -5.83 9.18
N GLY A 77 1.32 -6.07 8.78
CA GLY A 77 0.35 -6.79 9.60
C GLY A 77 -0.10 -5.95 10.78
N ASP A 78 -0.50 -6.61 11.87
CA ASP A 78 -0.86 -5.96 13.13
C ASP A 78 0.40 -5.46 13.83
N ASP A 79 0.63 -4.15 13.77
CA ASP A 79 1.76 -3.45 14.38
C ASP A 79 1.45 -3.00 15.83
N GLY A 80 0.30 -3.43 16.38
CA GLY A 80 -0.13 -3.09 17.72
C GLY A 80 -0.69 -1.67 17.85
N TYR A 81 -1.17 -1.31 19.04
CA TYR A 81 -1.76 0.01 19.26
C TYR A 81 -0.68 1.12 19.35
N PRO A 82 -0.84 2.28 18.69
CA PRO A 82 -2.04 2.78 17.98
C PRO A 82 -2.09 2.61 16.44
N GLU A 83 -1.21 1.79 15.85
CA GLU A 83 -1.09 1.58 14.40
C GLU A 83 -2.07 0.52 13.87
N GLY A 84 -2.26 -0.56 14.61
CA GLY A 84 -3.06 -1.72 14.21
C GLY A 84 -2.56 -2.34 12.92
N TYR A 85 -3.47 -2.78 12.06
CA TYR A 85 -3.11 -3.35 10.75
C TYR A 85 -2.55 -2.27 9.80
N LEU A 86 -1.24 -2.27 9.62
CA LEU A 86 -0.47 -1.21 8.97
C LEU A 86 -0.01 -1.60 7.57
N LEU A 87 -0.32 -0.74 6.60
CA LEU A 87 0.19 -0.75 5.24
C LEU A 87 0.88 0.57 4.95
N MET A 88 2.08 0.53 4.36
CA MET A 88 2.81 1.73 3.95
C MET A 88 3.17 1.66 2.46
N PHE A 89 3.13 2.79 1.79
CA PHE A 89 3.39 2.90 0.37
C PHE A 89 3.95 4.27 0.01
N GLY A 90 4.68 4.33 -1.11
CA GLY A 90 5.21 5.58 -1.61
C GLY A 90 6.39 5.37 -2.52
N GLY A 91 7.09 6.47 -2.81
CA GLY A 91 8.33 6.46 -3.56
C GLY A 91 8.58 7.78 -4.28
N PRO A 92 9.84 8.04 -4.66
CA PRO A 92 10.26 9.33 -5.23
C PRO A 92 9.72 9.59 -6.63
N GLY A 93 9.22 8.56 -7.34
CA GLY A 93 8.90 8.68 -8.76
C GLY A 93 10.17 8.91 -9.59
N GLY A 94 10.08 9.77 -10.61
CA GLY A 94 11.19 10.03 -11.52
C GLY A 94 11.11 9.19 -12.80
N ASN A 95 12.22 8.60 -13.23
CA ASN A 95 12.28 7.84 -14.47
C ASN A 95 11.80 6.40 -14.30
N CYS A 96 10.49 6.23 -14.29
CA CYS A 96 9.83 4.95 -14.02
C CYS A 96 9.57 4.11 -15.28
N SER A 97 10.31 4.35 -16.37
CA SER A 97 10.20 3.59 -17.62
C SER A 97 8.74 3.44 -18.11
N ASN A 98 8.02 4.57 -18.25
CA ASN A 98 6.67 4.62 -18.81
C ASN A 98 6.64 4.26 -20.30
#